data_AF-R5AHY4-F1
#
_entry.id   AF-R5AHY4-F1
#
_cell.length_a   1.000
_cell.length_b   1.000
_cell.length_c   1.000
_cell.angle_alpha   90.00
_cell.angle_beta   90.00
_cell.angle_gamma   90.00
#
_symmetry.space_group_name_H-M   'P 1'
#
loop_
_entity.id
_entity.type
_entity.pdbx_description
1 polymer ?
#
loop_
_entity_poly.entity_id
_entity_poly.type
_entity_poly.pdbx_seq_one_letter_code
_entity_poly.pdbx_strand_id
1 'polypeptide(L)'
;MATTRALIVGVSEYSKMGQKNLPFCKNDIIAVERAFIQGMKVDPADIIVCGHTGKVAGNDFVDALHTLSCMCNKDDTFLLYFSGHGGTILGSHHLLLSDAQIKTKDLISYLEAIPSKNKILFLDCCMAGNFEVDGSAVFDITSTADEFAGKGYAVIASSNDVQYSYGHPTKPISLFTSFLCDALTDTHIVRAGKKSLYDIKRLLFLYMEIWNKNNPTKRQDPIYRANIGGTILFEVEDYKPYEIKKYFEDTEQYTIYTVEPLHNGIAKRYCVKVILKQPFSFSEISQLNHEIVKKVRFLEIYGNSNAQRHWHGKPANLIFCYFGFDESDITNGNYICHTTWADETQDKKYWYRQQKNAEVINDIHFSIHPYYQSLRTFTIEHTGDKETLISHTKEIITQMITLAEQTITIYNEYVNQTKDEGQLIADMAPIIPQIEKLYFAESELDIPPNELKEWSHRCSNLAATIHDFTLFYNQKYISMRTPENRKACMDISVKRYYEELEELKAAEKEILD
;
A
#
# COMPACT_ATOMS: atom_id res chain seq x y z
N MET A 1 16.50 5.62 -15.14
CA MET A 1 16.00 5.08 -13.86
C MET A 1 15.25 6.20 -13.16
N ALA A 2 14.16 5.89 -12.48
CA ALA A 2 13.46 6.85 -11.63
C ALA A 2 14.42 7.41 -10.58
N THR A 3 14.54 8.73 -10.51
CA THR A 3 15.44 9.43 -9.57
C THR A 3 14.62 10.31 -8.64
N THR A 4 15.03 10.41 -7.38
CA THR A 4 14.45 11.39 -6.46
C THR A 4 15.29 12.65 -6.49
N ARG A 5 14.66 13.80 -6.76
CA ARG A 5 15.29 15.11 -6.87
C ARG A 5 14.72 16.03 -5.81
N ALA A 6 15.55 16.81 -5.12
CA ALA A 6 15.10 17.63 -4.00
C ALA A 6 15.55 19.10 -4.11
N LEU A 7 14.61 20.01 -3.84
CA LEU A 7 14.87 21.42 -3.59
C LEU A 7 14.60 21.73 -2.11
N ILE A 8 15.62 22.17 -1.39
CA ILE A 8 15.55 22.49 0.04
C ILE A 8 15.75 24.00 0.20
N VAL A 9 14.79 24.69 0.79
CA VAL A 9 14.79 26.16 0.89
C VAL A 9 14.61 26.58 2.34
N GLY A 10 15.57 27.35 2.86
CA GLY A 10 15.54 27.90 4.21
C GLY A 10 15.83 29.39 4.22
N VAL A 11 14.90 30.20 4.69
CA VAL A 11 15.04 31.65 4.67
C VAL A 11 15.15 32.17 6.10
N SER A 12 16.32 32.73 6.44
CA SER A 12 16.60 33.23 7.80
C SER A 12 16.69 34.74 7.89
N GLU A 13 17.06 35.44 6.81
CA GLU A 13 17.21 36.89 6.79
C GLU A 13 16.11 37.57 5.98
N TYR A 14 15.41 38.48 6.65
CA TYR A 14 14.25 39.20 6.14
C TYR A 14 14.36 40.71 6.29
N SER A 15 15.58 41.23 6.51
CA SER A 15 15.81 42.66 6.75
C SER A 15 15.27 43.55 5.62
N LYS A 16 15.34 43.10 4.34
CA LYS A 16 14.74 43.82 3.20
C LYS A 16 13.21 43.84 3.21
N MET A 17 12.59 42.81 3.80
CA MET A 17 11.13 42.68 3.92
C MET A 17 10.57 43.35 5.19
N GLY A 18 11.44 43.91 6.04
CA GLY A 18 11.04 44.47 7.33
C GLY A 18 10.49 43.43 8.32
N GLN A 19 10.75 42.13 8.12
CA GLN A 19 10.30 41.07 9.01
C GLN A 19 11.43 40.60 9.95
N LYS A 20 11.04 39.92 11.04
CA LYS A 20 11.99 39.37 12.01
C LYS A 20 12.78 38.21 11.39
N ASN A 21 14.09 38.18 11.60
CA ASN A 21 14.94 37.08 11.16
C ASN A 21 14.63 35.76 11.90
N LEU A 22 14.74 34.64 11.19
CA LEU A 22 14.53 33.27 11.67
C LEU A 22 15.84 32.47 11.57
N PRO A 23 16.81 32.66 12.48
CA PRO A 23 18.15 32.11 12.33
C PRO A 23 18.22 30.58 12.33
N PHE A 24 17.17 29.90 12.82
CA PHE A 24 17.11 28.44 12.86
C PHE A 24 16.82 27.78 11.51
N CYS A 25 16.26 28.49 10.50
CA CYS A 25 15.98 27.89 9.19
C CYS A 25 17.24 27.39 8.45
N LYS A 26 18.43 27.94 8.77
CA LYS A 26 19.72 27.39 8.31
C LYS A 26 20.01 26.00 8.86
N ASN A 27 19.60 25.73 10.09
CA ASN A 27 19.79 24.43 10.71
C ASN A 27 18.73 23.43 10.20
N ASP A 28 17.53 23.93 9.90
CA ASP A 28 16.47 23.14 9.27
C ASP A 28 16.91 22.54 7.94
N ILE A 29 17.47 23.35 7.03
CA ILE A 29 17.94 22.86 5.72
C ILE A 29 19.03 21.79 5.85
N ILE A 30 19.95 21.95 6.81
CA ILE A 30 21.01 20.96 7.08
C ILE A 30 20.40 19.65 7.62
N ALA A 31 19.39 19.76 8.49
CA ALA A 31 18.72 18.59 9.06
C ALA A 31 17.92 17.83 7.99
N VAL A 32 17.18 18.53 7.15
CA VAL A 32 16.37 17.93 6.07
C VAL A 32 17.25 17.34 4.98
N GLU A 33 18.34 18.01 4.59
CA GLU A 33 19.30 17.46 3.62
C GLU A 33 19.84 16.11 4.12
N ARG A 34 20.25 16.03 5.40
CA ARG A 34 20.68 14.76 6.00
C ARG A 34 19.56 13.73 6.04
N ALA A 35 18.34 14.14 6.38
CA ALA A 35 17.19 13.23 6.44
C ALA A 35 16.81 12.67 5.07
N PHE A 36 16.87 13.47 4.00
CA PHE A 36 16.67 13.01 2.63
C PHE A 36 17.76 12.02 2.19
N ILE A 37 19.03 12.32 2.46
CA ILE A 37 20.15 11.43 2.12
C ILE A 37 20.08 10.11 2.90
N GLN A 38 19.91 10.18 4.22
CA GLN A 38 20.00 9.00 5.10
C GLN A 38 18.69 8.21 5.14
N GLY A 39 17.57 8.93 5.23
CA GLY A 39 16.25 8.35 5.46
C GLY A 39 15.49 7.99 4.19
N MET A 40 15.76 8.69 3.08
CA MET A 40 15.10 8.47 1.78
C MET A 40 16.06 8.12 0.62
N LYS A 41 17.37 7.98 0.91
CA LYS A 41 18.41 7.62 -0.08
C LYS A 41 18.48 8.54 -1.30
N VAL A 42 18.18 9.83 -1.13
CA VAL A 42 18.36 10.83 -2.19
C VAL A 42 19.86 11.02 -2.42
N ASP A 43 20.31 10.93 -3.68
CA ASP A 43 21.70 11.20 -4.04
C ASP A 43 22.00 12.69 -3.75
N PRO A 44 23.07 13.03 -3.00
CA PRO A 44 23.47 14.41 -2.77
C PRO A 44 23.60 15.26 -4.05
N ALA A 45 23.95 14.65 -5.20
CA ALA A 45 24.03 15.33 -6.49
C ALA A 45 22.67 15.77 -7.05
N ASP A 46 21.58 15.17 -6.57
CA ASP A 46 20.20 15.49 -6.96
C ASP A 46 19.50 16.42 -5.96
N ILE A 47 20.25 17.00 -5.01
CA ILE A 47 19.75 17.97 -4.02
C ILE A 47 20.29 19.37 -4.33
N ILE A 48 19.38 20.32 -4.50
CA ILE A 48 19.69 21.76 -4.54
C ILE A 48 19.24 22.40 -3.24
N VAL A 49 20.13 23.15 -2.58
CA VAL A 49 19.85 23.82 -1.31
C VAL A 49 19.99 25.33 -1.42
N CYS A 50 18.90 26.05 -1.23
CA CYS A 50 18.85 27.51 -1.16
C CYS A 50 18.79 27.97 0.31
N GLY A 51 19.71 28.86 0.72
CA GLY A 51 19.65 29.49 2.05
C GLY A 51 20.79 29.19 3.00
N HIS A 52 21.89 28.58 2.53
CA HIS A 52 23.13 28.40 3.32
C HIS A 52 23.61 29.69 4.00
N THR A 53 23.54 30.82 3.29
CA THR A 53 23.90 32.15 3.82
C THR A 53 22.78 32.78 4.64
N GLY A 54 21.57 32.21 4.62
CA GLY A 54 20.36 32.69 5.28
C GLY A 54 19.51 33.59 4.40
N LYS A 55 20.05 34.02 3.26
CA LYS A 55 19.36 34.81 2.24
C LYS A 55 18.91 33.90 1.11
N VAL A 56 17.68 34.10 0.64
CA VAL A 56 17.17 33.49 -0.58
C VAL A 56 16.45 34.59 -1.34
N ALA A 57 17.01 35.06 -2.46
CA ALA A 57 16.33 36.03 -3.30
C ALA A 57 15.25 35.34 -4.14
N GLY A 58 14.24 36.10 -4.57
CA GLY A 58 13.19 35.60 -5.46
C GLY A 58 13.73 34.94 -6.72
N ASN A 59 14.70 35.58 -7.38
CA ASN A 59 15.31 35.05 -8.60
C ASN A 59 16.08 33.76 -8.33
N ASP A 60 16.86 33.68 -7.23
CA ASP A 60 17.62 32.47 -6.88
C ASP A 60 16.70 31.27 -6.67
N PHE A 61 15.54 31.49 -6.04
CA PHE A 61 14.54 30.44 -5.84
C PHE A 61 13.94 29.98 -7.18
N VAL A 62 13.54 30.92 -8.05
CA VAL A 62 12.98 30.59 -9.36
C VAL A 62 13.99 29.86 -10.24
N ASP A 63 15.26 30.29 -10.24
CA ASP A 63 16.34 29.68 -11.01
C ASP A 63 16.63 28.25 -10.52
N ALA A 64 16.65 28.03 -9.20
CA ALA A 64 16.80 26.70 -8.61
C ALA A 64 15.63 25.77 -8.96
N LEU A 65 14.39 26.28 -8.85
CA LEU A 65 13.18 25.55 -9.18
C LEU A 65 13.14 25.16 -10.67
N HIS A 66 13.48 26.10 -11.56
CA HIS A 66 13.55 25.86 -13.00
C HIS A 66 14.65 24.87 -13.35
N THR A 67 15.83 25.00 -12.74
CA THR A 67 16.97 24.09 -12.97
C THR A 67 16.58 22.67 -12.62
N LEU A 68 15.98 22.44 -11.45
CA LEU A 68 15.59 21.11 -11.01
C LEU A 68 14.43 20.55 -11.85
N SER A 69 13.47 21.41 -12.23
CA SER A 69 12.37 21.05 -13.14
C SER A 69 12.88 20.55 -14.49
N CYS A 70 13.88 21.21 -15.09
CA CYS A 70 14.49 20.78 -16.36
C CYS A 70 15.25 19.46 -16.25
N MET A 71 15.65 19.04 -15.05
CA MET A 71 16.35 17.76 -14.83
C MET A 71 15.38 16.60 -14.59
N CYS A 72 14.10 16.87 -14.33
CA CYS A 72 13.09 15.84 -14.05
C CYS A 72 12.67 15.06 -15.30
N ASN A 73 12.62 13.74 -15.16
CA ASN A 73 12.00 12.83 -16.11
C ASN A 73 10.63 12.36 -15.62
N LYS A 74 9.84 11.74 -16.52
CA LYS A 74 8.47 11.28 -16.24
C LYS A 74 8.30 10.28 -15.10
N ASP A 75 9.36 9.58 -14.74
CA ASP A 75 9.36 8.54 -13.69
C ASP A 75 9.97 9.05 -12.37
N ASP A 76 10.49 10.28 -12.35
CA ASP A 76 11.18 10.84 -11.19
C ASP A 76 10.21 11.23 -10.06
N THR A 77 10.76 11.38 -8.85
CA THR A 77 10.10 11.99 -7.68
C THR A 77 10.70 13.37 -7.44
N PHE A 78 9.86 14.40 -7.30
CA PHE A 78 10.30 15.75 -6.96
C PHE A 78 9.96 16.08 -5.51
N LEU A 79 10.94 16.50 -4.71
CA LEU A 79 10.76 16.92 -3.33
C LEU A 79 11.01 18.42 -3.23
N LEU A 80 10.12 19.14 -2.56
CA LEU A 80 10.35 20.52 -2.14
C LEU A 80 10.17 20.61 -0.64
N TYR A 81 11.17 21.15 0.04
CA TYR A 81 11.06 21.53 1.44
C TYR A 81 11.26 23.05 1.57
N PHE A 82 10.37 23.71 2.30
CA PHE A 82 10.45 25.13 2.60
C PHE A 82 10.38 25.37 4.10
N SER A 83 11.33 26.14 4.66
CA SER A 83 11.27 26.69 6.02
C SER A 83 11.52 28.19 6.02
N GLY A 84 10.61 28.93 6.68
CA GLY A 84 10.69 30.37 6.80
C GLY A 84 9.37 31.00 7.23
N HIS A 85 9.25 32.31 7.00
CA HIS A 85 7.98 33.02 7.12
C HIS A 85 7.00 32.60 6.02
N GLY A 86 5.75 32.51 6.44
CA GLY A 86 4.59 32.34 5.59
C GLY A 86 3.38 32.93 6.28
N GLY A 87 2.30 33.13 5.55
CA GLY A 87 1.07 33.64 6.12
C GLY A 87 0.03 33.98 5.07
N THR A 88 -1.20 34.19 5.53
CA THR A 88 -2.29 34.61 4.67
C THR A 88 -2.25 36.12 4.45
N ILE A 89 -2.06 36.52 3.20
CA ILE A 89 -2.07 37.91 2.75
C ILE A 89 -3.23 38.05 1.76
N LEU A 90 -4.19 38.93 2.04
CA LEU A 90 -5.36 39.18 1.19
C LEU A 90 -6.14 37.91 0.81
N GLY A 91 -6.28 36.98 1.76
CA GLY A 91 -7.04 35.73 1.58
C GLY A 91 -6.29 34.60 0.88
N SER A 92 -5.00 34.76 0.54
CA SER A 92 -4.18 33.69 -0.03
C SER A 92 -2.91 33.47 0.78
N HIS A 93 -2.49 32.22 0.94
CA HIS A 93 -1.25 31.89 1.62
C HIS A 93 -0.02 32.19 0.75
N HIS A 94 0.96 32.88 1.33
CA HIS A 94 2.21 33.23 0.68
C HIS A 94 3.41 32.70 1.46
N LEU A 95 4.42 32.24 0.73
CA LEU A 95 5.77 31.99 1.25
C LEU A 95 6.59 33.28 1.12
N LEU A 96 7.33 33.64 2.17
CA LEU A 96 8.18 34.83 2.14
C LEU A 96 9.64 34.43 1.94
N LEU A 97 10.23 35.00 0.89
CA LEU A 97 11.67 34.97 0.62
C LEU A 97 12.34 36.24 1.19
N SER A 98 13.66 36.37 1.01
CA SER A 98 14.40 37.52 1.56
C SER A 98 14.02 38.86 0.92
N ASP A 99 13.49 38.87 -0.30
CA ASP A 99 13.05 40.07 -1.03
C ASP A 99 11.81 39.87 -1.92
N ALA A 100 11.13 38.74 -1.80
CA ALA A 100 9.96 38.41 -2.62
C ALA A 100 8.89 37.66 -1.81
N GLN A 101 7.68 37.63 -2.35
CA GLN A 101 6.56 36.84 -1.84
C GLN A 101 6.07 35.92 -2.95
N ILE A 102 5.81 34.66 -2.62
CA ILE A 102 5.35 33.66 -3.57
C ILE A 102 4.00 33.14 -3.10
N LYS A 103 2.97 33.25 -3.94
CA LYS A 103 1.68 32.62 -3.67
C LYS A 103 1.85 31.11 -3.67
N THR A 104 1.37 30.46 -2.62
CA THR A 104 1.53 29.01 -2.45
C THR A 104 0.79 28.24 -3.54
N LYS A 105 -0.39 28.74 -3.95
CA LYS A 105 -1.16 28.17 -5.06
C LYS A 105 -0.38 28.23 -6.38
N ASP A 106 0.25 29.37 -6.70
CA ASP A 106 1.05 29.52 -7.92
C ASP A 106 2.25 28.57 -7.94
N LEU A 107 2.88 28.36 -6.77
CA LEU A 107 3.94 27.36 -6.62
C LEU A 107 3.42 25.94 -6.86
N ILE A 108 2.30 25.56 -6.24
CA ILE A 108 1.67 24.24 -6.44
C ILE A 108 1.35 24.02 -7.91
N SER A 109 0.69 24.97 -8.58
CA SER A 109 0.36 24.87 -10.01
C SER A 109 1.61 24.77 -10.90
N TYR A 110 2.69 25.46 -10.55
CA TYR A 110 3.97 25.30 -11.27
C TYR A 110 4.52 23.87 -11.09
N LEU A 111 4.48 23.35 -9.87
CA LEU A 111 5.01 22.02 -9.56
C LEU A 111 4.20 20.91 -10.23
N GLU A 112 2.88 21.05 -10.31
CA GLU A 112 2.00 20.13 -11.05
C GLU A 112 2.44 19.97 -12.51
N ALA A 113 2.87 21.07 -13.15
CA ALA A 113 3.32 21.07 -14.54
C ALA A 113 4.71 20.45 -14.76
N ILE A 114 5.47 20.16 -13.69
CA ILE A 114 6.77 19.49 -13.81
C ILE A 114 6.52 18.05 -14.31
N PRO A 115 7.31 17.54 -15.27
CA PRO A 115 7.05 16.24 -15.88
C PRO A 115 7.16 15.03 -14.94
N SER A 116 7.66 15.16 -13.71
CA SER A 116 7.90 14.02 -12.79
C SER A 116 6.66 13.16 -12.51
N LYS A 117 6.85 11.90 -12.11
CA LYS A 117 5.72 11.02 -11.77
C LYS A 117 4.96 11.59 -10.58
N ASN A 118 5.72 11.99 -9.56
CA ASN A 118 5.16 12.59 -8.37
C ASN A 118 5.96 13.76 -7.81
N LYS A 119 5.28 14.58 -6.99
CA LYS A 119 5.85 15.71 -6.27
C LYS A 119 5.39 15.72 -4.82
N ILE A 120 6.29 16.07 -3.90
CA ILE A 120 5.97 16.18 -2.47
C ILE A 120 6.49 17.49 -1.93
N LEU A 121 5.61 18.27 -1.31
CA LEU A 121 5.90 19.55 -0.70
C LEU A 121 5.80 19.45 0.81
N PHE A 122 6.85 19.88 1.49
CA PHE A 122 6.88 20.05 2.94
C PHE A 122 6.97 21.55 3.24
N LEU A 123 5.91 22.11 3.83
CA LEU A 123 5.79 23.55 4.10
C LEU A 123 5.89 23.84 5.60
N ASP A 124 7.03 24.35 6.03
CA ASP A 124 7.30 24.75 7.40
C ASP A 124 7.25 26.28 7.58
N CYS A 125 6.02 26.78 7.70
CA CYS A 125 5.73 28.19 7.89
C CYS A 125 4.35 28.38 8.56
N CYS A 126 4.08 29.59 9.02
CA CYS A 126 2.82 29.92 9.68
C CYS A 126 1.63 29.89 8.70
N MET A 127 0.48 29.41 9.18
CA MET A 127 -0.78 29.35 8.42
C MET A 127 -0.69 28.49 7.14
N ALA A 128 0.27 27.55 7.12
CA ALA A 128 0.67 26.82 5.92
C ALA A 128 -0.44 25.93 5.34
N GLY A 129 -1.49 25.64 6.11
CA GLY A 129 -2.66 24.88 5.70
C GLY A 129 -3.67 25.63 4.83
N ASN A 130 -3.50 26.94 4.62
CA ASN A 130 -4.42 27.76 3.82
C ASN A 130 -4.12 27.66 2.31
N PHE A 131 -4.25 26.45 1.75
CA PHE A 131 -4.16 26.15 0.32
C PHE A 131 -5.14 25.03 -0.04
N GLU A 132 -5.43 24.90 -1.32
CA GLU A 132 -6.26 23.82 -1.86
C GLU A 132 -5.40 22.97 -2.80
N VAL A 133 -5.81 21.71 -2.97
CA VAL A 133 -5.29 20.82 -4.02
C VAL A 133 -6.44 20.50 -4.98
N ASP A 134 -6.10 20.30 -6.24
CA ASP A 134 -7.08 20.05 -7.29
C ASP A 134 -7.62 18.62 -7.16
N GLY A 135 -8.82 18.47 -6.58
CA GLY A 135 -9.61 17.23 -6.57
C GLY A 135 -8.90 16.01 -5.98
N SER A 136 -9.40 14.81 -6.31
CA SER A 136 -8.76 13.53 -6.02
C SER A 136 -8.17 12.94 -7.29
N ALA A 137 -7.28 11.94 -7.15
CA ALA A 137 -6.78 11.20 -8.29
C ALA A 137 -7.94 10.45 -8.97
N VAL A 138 -7.97 10.53 -10.30
CA VAL A 138 -8.95 9.82 -11.14
C VAL A 138 -8.17 8.79 -11.94
N PHE A 139 -8.60 7.53 -11.86
CA PHE A 139 -8.00 6.49 -12.65
C PHE A 139 -8.69 6.47 -14.02
N ASP A 140 -7.92 6.67 -15.08
CA ASP A 140 -8.40 6.57 -16.46
C ASP A 140 -8.37 5.10 -16.89
N ILE A 141 -9.47 4.62 -17.47
CA ILE A 141 -9.62 3.24 -17.95
C ILE A 141 -8.57 2.85 -19.00
N THR A 142 -8.01 3.84 -19.70
CA THR A 142 -6.96 3.66 -20.71
C THR A 142 -5.56 3.59 -20.11
N SER A 143 -5.41 3.99 -18.83
CA SER A 143 -4.14 3.93 -18.11
C SER A 143 -3.96 2.59 -17.41
N THR A 144 -2.71 2.19 -17.20
CA THR A 144 -2.35 1.05 -16.35
C THR A 144 -2.28 1.44 -14.88
N ALA A 145 -2.37 0.46 -13.97
CA ALA A 145 -2.17 0.70 -12.54
C ALA A 145 -0.78 1.30 -12.27
N ASP A 146 0.24 0.98 -13.06
CA ASP A 146 1.59 1.54 -12.87
C ASP A 146 1.68 3.03 -13.25
N GLU A 147 0.95 3.44 -14.29
CA GLU A 147 0.86 4.85 -14.69
C GLU A 147 0.05 5.69 -13.70
N PHE A 148 -0.92 5.08 -13.01
CA PHE A 148 -1.75 5.73 -12.01
C PHE A 148 -1.10 5.79 -10.62
N ALA A 149 -0.59 4.66 -10.13
CA ALA A 149 -0.11 4.52 -8.77
C ALA A 149 1.15 5.35 -8.53
N GLY A 150 1.13 6.13 -7.46
CA GLY A 150 2.15 7.08 -7.08
C GLY A 150 2.26 8.25 -8.05
N LYS A 151 1.27 8.55 -8.91
CA LYS A 151 1.29 9.73 -9.79
C LYS A 151 0.51 10.89 -9.19
N GLY A 152 1.07 12.10 -9.29
CA GLY A 152 0.42 13.34 -8.86
C GLY A 152 1.23 14.10 -7.80
N TYR A 153 0.59 14.74 -6.82
CA TYR A 153 1.34 15.49 -5.80
C TYR A 153 0.70 15.49 -4.41
N ALA A 154 1.55 15.66 -3.40
CA ALA A 154 1.15 15.82 -2.01
C ALA A 154 1.78 17.05 -1.37
N VAL A 155 1.06 17.68 -0.46
CA VAL A 155 1.54 18.76 0.38
C VAL A 155 1.33 18.39 1.85
N ILE A 156 2.41 18.41 2.61
CA ILE A 156 2.42 18.32 4.07
C ILE A 156 2.79 19.69 4.61
N ALA A 157 1.79 20.38 5.16
CA ALA A 157 1.98 21.67 5.80
C ALA A 157 2.13 21.52 7.32
N SER A 158 2.99 22.33 7.89
CA SER A 158 3.37 22.28 9.30
C SER A 158 2.27 22.73 10.26
N SER A 159 1.31 23.53 9.81
CA SER A 159 0.23 24.11 10.62
C SER A 159 -1.05 24.24 9.80
N ASN A 160 -2.21 24.37 10.46
CA ASN A 160 -3.48 24.68 9.80
C ASN A 160 -3.53 26.14 9.30
N ASP A 161 -4.68 26.58 8.81
CA ASP A 161 -4.87 27.90 8.18
C ASP A 161 -4.85 29.10 9.15
N VAL A 162 -4.94 28.88 10.46
CA VAL A 162 -4.97 29.95 11.48
C VAL A 162 -3.84 29.87 12.50
N GLN A 163 -3.10 28.76 12.53
CA GLN A 163 -2.02 28.51 13.50
C GLN A 163 -0.66 29.01 13.02
N TYR A 164 0.22 29.30 13.98
CA TYR A 164 1.63 29.56 13.71
C TYR A 164 2.43 28.24 13.67
N SER A 165 3.57 28.26 12.95
CA SER A 165 4.62 27.24 13.08
C SER A 165 5.71 27.73 14.03
N TYR A 166 6.20 26.86 14.91
CA TYR A 166 7.09 27.24 16.01
C TYR A 166 8.50 26.66 15.87
N GLY A 167 9.48 27.39 16.43
CA GLY A 167 10.80 26.85 16.75
C GLY A 167 10.71 25.74 17.80
N HIS A 168 11.56 24.71 17.70
CA HIS A 168 11.65 23.66 18.72
C HIS A 168 12.16 24.28 20.03
N PRO A 169 11.59 23.94 21.21
CA PRO A 169 11.94 24.60 22.47
C PRO A 169 13.40 24.35 22.92
N THR A 170 13.96 23.19 22.57
CA THR A 170 15.28 22.75 23.07
C THR A 170 16.28 22.39 21.96
N LYS A 171 15.87 22.44 20.69
CA LYS A 171 16.73 22.12 19.54
C LYS A 171 16.82 23.38 18.68
N PRO A 172 17.96 23.66 18.03
CA PRO A 172 18.15 24.87 17.24
C PRO A 172 17.51 24.77 15.84
N ILE A 173 16.35 24.12 15.71
CA ILE A 173 15.60 23.86 14.48
C ILE A 173 14.12 24.13 14.74
N SER A 174 13.28 24.13 13.71
CA SER A 174 11.83 24.19 13.89
C SER A 174 11.27 22.92 14.53
N LEU A 175 10.09 23.04 15.15
CA LEU A 175 9.39 21.92 15.75
C LEU A 175 8.98 20.89 14.69
N PHE A 176 8.29 21.35 13.65
CA PHE A 176 7.82 20.49 12.57
C PHE A 176 8.98 19.77 11.87
N THR A 177 10.04 20.51 11.57
CA THR A 177 11.22 19.97 10.90
C THR A 177 11.95 18.94 11.74
N SER A 178 12.02 19.13 13.07
CA SER A 178 12.53 18.08 13.96
C SER A 178 11.77 16.77 13.78
N PHE A 179 10.44 16.80 13.90
CA PHE A 179 9.64 15.58 13.81
C PHE A 179 9.57 15.02 12.40
N LEU A 180 9.63 15.85 11.37
CA LEU A 180 9.74 15.42 9.99
C LEU A 180 11.04 14.65 9.77
N CYS A 181 12.18 15.18 10.24
CA CYS A 181 13.47 14.48 10.15
C CYS A 181 13.45 13.15 10.93
N ASP A 182 12.85 13.14 12.12
CA ASP A 182 12.69 11.92 12.92
C ASP A 182 11.85 10.87 12.14
N ALA A 183 10.72 11.26 11.54
CA ALA A 183 9.89 10.37 10.74
C ALA A 183 10.55 9.88 9.45
N LEU A 184 11.25 10.77 8.72
CA LEU A 184 11.98 10.43 7.49
C LEU A 184 13.12 9.45 7.74
N THR A 185 13.75 9.49 8.91
CA THR A 185 14.90 8.63 9.26
C THR A 185 14.51 7.37 10.02
N ASP A 186 13.27 7.25 10.50
CA ASP A 186 12.82 6.10 11.28
C ASP A 186 12.83 4.79 10.47
N THR A 187 13.53 3.77 10.95
CA THR A 187 13.65 2.47 10.29
C THR A 187 12.45 1.54 10.57
N HIS A 188 11.64 1.81 11.60
CA HIS A 188 10.50 0.96 11.97
C HIS A 188 9.34 1.05 10.98
N ILE A 189 9.34 2.05 10.10
CA ILE A 189 8.37 2.19 9.01
C ILE A 189 8.89 1.61 7.67
N VAL A 190 10.09 1.03 7.63
CA VAL A 190 10.60 0.34 6.44
C VAL A 190 9.91 -1.01 6.27
N ARG A 191 9.35 -1.27 5.08
CA ARG A 191 8.69 -2.52 4.73
C ARG A 191 9.24 -2.99 3.39
N ALA A 192 9.80 -4.20 3.37
CA ALA A 192 10.36 -4.78 2.14
C ALA A 192 11.34 -3.84 1.41
N GLY A 193 12.21 -3.14 2.16
CA GLY A 193 13.19 -2.20 1.61
C GLY A 193 12.66 -0.80 1.31
N LYS A 194 11.35 -0.57 1.49
CA LYS A 194 10.67 0.67 1.08
C LYS A 194 10.11 1.45 2.25
N LYS A 195 9.95 2.76 2.08
CA LYS A 195 9.08 3.62 2.90
C LYS A 195 7.94 4.16 2.06
N SER A 196 6.73 4.20 2.62
CA SER A 196 5.60 4.86 1.98
C SER A 196 5.46 6.30 2.50
N LEU A 197 5.04 7.24 1.64
CA LEU A 197 4.67 8.60 2.09
C LEU A 197 3.55 8.55 3.13
N TYR A 198 2.63 7.58 3.02
CA TYR A 198 1.56 7.37 3.98
C TYR A 198 2.11 7.04 5.39
N ASP A 199 3.08 6.13 5.52
CA ASP A 199 3.67 5.78 6.82
C ASP A 199 4.52 6.94 7.37
N ILE A 200 5.25 7.68 6.52
CA ILE A 200 5.98 8.90 6.92
C ILE A 200 5.01 9.94 7.49
N LYS A 201 3.93 10.26 6.76
CA LYS A 201 2.87 11.18 7.20
C LYS A 201 2.28 10.72 8.54
N ARG A 202 1.91 9.45 8.67
CA ARG A 202 1.28 8.94 9.90
C ARG A 202 2.18 9.09 11.12
N LEU A 203 3.47 8.78 10.97
CA LEU A 203 4.43 8.90 12.07
C LEU A 203 4.66 10.37 12.46
N LEU A 204 4.83 11.26 11.48
CA LEU A 204 4.92 12.70 11.70
C LEU A 204 3.69 13.24 12.43
N PHE A 205 2.49 12.87 11.98
CA PHE A 205 1.23 13.35 12.58
C PHE A 205 1.07 12.83 14.02
N LEU A 206 1.49 11.59 14.30
CA LEU A 206 1.53 11.05 15.65
C LEU A 206 2.46 11.87 16.57
N TYR A 207 3.66 12.23 16.10
CA TYR A 207 4.58 13.08 16.87
C TYR A 207 3.99 14.47 17.16
N MET A 208 3.36 15.10 16.16
CA MET A 208 2.67 16.38 16.33
C MET A 208 1.46 16.28 17.27
N GLU A 209 0.70 15.19 17.22
CA GLU A 209 -0.43 14.96 18.14
C GLU A 209 0.05 14.83 19.60
N ILE A 210 1.12 14.07 19.82
CA ILE A 210 1.75 13.95 21.15
C ILE A 210 2.24 15.32 21.62
N TRP A 211 2.88 16.11 20.75
CA TRP A 211 3.29 17.47 21.08
C TRP A 211 2.09 18.34 21.48
N ASN A 212 1.02 18.35 20.69
CA ASN A 212 -0.17 19.18 20.89
C ASN A 212 -0.88 18.86 22.21
N LYS A 213 -0.94 17.58 22.60
CA LYS A 213 -1.48 17.15 23.90
C LYS A 213 -0.69 17.70 25.09
N ASN A 214 0.62 17.81 24.95
CA ASN A 214 1.52 18.28 26.01
C ASN A 214 1.74 19.81 25.99
N ASN A 215 1.43 20.49 24.88
CA ASN A 215 1.74 21.91 24.68
C ASN A 215 0.56 22.68 24.07
N PRO A 216 -0.60 22.77 24.76
CA PRO A 216 -1.83 23.34 24.18
C PRO A 216 -1.71 24.81 23.76
N THR A 217 -0.81 25.59 24.38
CA THR A 217 -0.58 27.01 24.04
C THR A 217 0.31 27.20 22.80
N LYS A 218 1.01 26.17 22.38
CA LYS A 218 1.83 26.13 21.15
C LYS A 218 1.38 24.96 20.28
N ARG A 219 0.07 24.80 20.19
CA ARG A 219 -0.59 23.80 19.35
C ARG A 219 -0.32 24.12 17.88
N GLN A 220 0.01 23.09 17.13
CA GLN A 220 0.37 23.14 15.73
C GLN A 220 -0.10 21.84 15.06
N ASP A 221 -1.22 21.88 14.35
CA ASP A 221 -1.83 20.72 13.68
C ASP A 221 -1.36 20.68 12.21
N PRO A 222 -0.60 19.65 11.80
CA PRO A 222 -0.17 19.54 10.41
C PRO A 222 -1.34 19.20 9.48
N ILE A 223 -1.23 19.60 8.22
CA ILE A 223 -2.24 19.37 7.17
C ILE A 223 -1.63 18.51 6.07
N TYR A 224 -2.36 17.48 5.63
CA TYR A 224 -2.00 16.66 4.48
C TYR A 224 -3.08 16.74 3.42
N ARG A 225 -2.71 17.18 2.23
CA ARG A 225 -3.57 17.16 1.04
C ARG A 225 -2.81 16.58 -0.12
N ALA A 226 -3.47 15.74 -0.91
CA ALA A 226 -2.85 15.09 -2.04
C ALA A 226 -3.87 14.82 -3.14
N ASN A 227 -3.38 14.87 -4.37
CA ASN A 227 -3.99 14.24 -5.53
C ASN A 227 -2.96 13.22 -6.03
N ILE A 228 -2.83 12.10 -5.33
CA ILE A 228 -1.95 10.99 -5.69
C ILE A 228 -2.80 9.73 -5.80
N GLY A 229 -2.66 8.97 -6.87
CA GLY A 229 -3.22 7.62 -6.93
C GLY A 229 -2.43 6.69 -6.00
N GLY A 230 -3.04 6.13 -4.97
CA GLY A 230 -2.34 5.32 -3.98
C GLY A 230 -1.38 6.11 -3.08
N THR A 231 -0.14 5.63 -2.95
CA THR A 231 0.91 6.29 -2.18
C THR A 231 2.24 6.29 -2.94
N ILE A 232 3.19 7.12 -2.49
CA ILE A 232 4.55 7.15 -3.05
C ILE A 232 5.42 6.21 -2.24
N LEU A 233 6.15 5.34 -2.94
CA LEU A 233 7.11 4.40 -2.35
C LEU A 233 8.54 4.87 -2.64
N PHE A 234 9.36 4.91 -1.61
CA PHE A 234 10.78 5.21 -1.68
C PHE A 234 11.58 3.95 -1.41
N GLU A 235 12.46 3.57 -2.34
CA GLU A 235 13.45 2.51 -2.10
C GLU A 235 14.55 3.05 -1.18
N VAL A 236 14.65 2.51 0.03
CA VAL A 236 15.57 3.03 1.07
C VAL A 236 16.60 2.01 1.55
N GLU A 237 16.33 0.73 1.34
CA GLU A 237 17.20 -0.38 1.70
C GLU A 237 17.13 -1.48 0.65
N ASP A 238 18.26 -2.13 0.37
CA ASP A 238 18.27 -3.32 -0.47
C ASP A 238 17.42 -4.42 0.19
N TYR A 239 16.36 -4.84 -0.48
CA TYR A 239 15.54 -5.94 -0.02
C TYR A 239 15.52 -7.05 -1.03
N LYS A 240 15.95 -8.24 -0.57
CA LYS A 240 15.78 -9.47 -1.33
C LYS A 240 14.63 -10.26 -0.70
N PRO A 241 13.47 -10.39 -1.38
CA PRO A 241 12.38 -11.24 -0.93
C PRO A 241 12.85 -12.67 -0.69
N TYR A 242 12.19 -13.36 0.24
CA TYR A 242 12.45 -14.77 0.47
C TYR A 242 11.95 -15.58 -0.74
N GLU A 243 12.87 -16.22 -1.46
CA GLU A 243 12.53 -17.09 -2.58
C GLU A 243 12.03 -18.45 -2.07
N ILE A 244 10.72 -18.69 -2.23
CA ILE A 244 10.12 -19.99 -1.89
C ILE A 244 10.54 -21.01 -2.96
N LYS A 245 11.21 -22.08 -2.53
CA LYS A 245 11.55 -23.20 -3.41
C LYS A 245 10.28 -23.85 -3.97
N LYS A 246 10.21 -24.01 -5.28
CA LYS A 246 9.13 -24.75 -5.95
C LYS A 246 9.52 -26.23 -6.09
N TYR A 247 8.52 -27.11 -6.07
CA TYR A 247 8.69 -28.53 -6.35
C TYR A 247 7.62 -28.97 -7.33
N PHE A 248 8.07 -29.52 -8.44
CA PHE A 248 7.24 -30.08 -9.49
C PHE A 248 7.80 -31.44 -9.87
N GLU A 249 6.95 -32.42 -10.04
CA GLU A 249 7.35 -33.75 -10.48
C GLU A 249 6.26 -34.37 -11.36
N ASP A 250 6.64 -34.79 -12.56
CA ASP A 250 5.74 -35.45 -13.49
C ASP A 250 6.06 -36.95 -13.58
N THR A 251 5.05 -37.79 -13.39
CA THR A 251 5.16 -39.25 -13.47
C THR A 251 4.15 -39.81 -14.47
N GLU A 252 4.21 -41.10 -14.80
CA GLU A 252 3.21 -41.71 -15.70
C GLU A 252 1.78 -41.71 -15.13
N GLN A 253 1.63 -41.75 -13.80
CA GLN A 253 0.34 -41.91 -13.14
C GLN A 253 -0.25 -40.59 -12.63
N TYR A 254 0.61 -39.67 -12.19
CA TYR A 254 0.22 -38.40 -11.61
C TYR A 254 1.31 -37.33 -11.77
N THR A 255 0.94 -36.07 -11.55
CA THR A 255 1.86 -34.93 -11.48
C THR A 255 1.73 -34.28 -10.10
N ILE A 256 2.83 -34.09 -9.39
CA ILE A 256 2.90 -33.16 -8.25
C ILE A 256 3.02 -31.77 -8.86
N TYR A 257 1.90 -31.05 -8.91
CA TYR A 257 1.83 -29.74 -9.55
C TYR A 257 2.53 -28.68 -8.70
N THR A 258 2.31 -28.69 -7.38
CA THR A 258 3.04 -27.84 -6.43
C THR A 258 3.06 -28.42 -5.02
N VAL A 259 4.05 -28.00 -4.23
CA VAL A 259 4.14 -28.26 -2.79
C VAL A 259 4.26 -26.92 -2.05
N GLU A 260 3.24 -26.57 -1.29
CA GLU A 260 3.13 -25.31 -0.56
C GLU A 260 3.38 -25.52 0.94
N PRO A 261 4.24 -24.70 1.58
CA PRO A 261 4.54 -24.83 3.00
C PRO A 261 3.40 -24.24 3.85
N LEU A 262 2.78 -25.06 4.69
CA LEU A 262 1.73 -24.66 5.65
C LEU A 262 2.19 -24.78 7.11
N HIS A 263 3.47 -24.53 7.34
CA HIS A 263 4.09 -24.72 8.66
C HIS A 263 3.51 -23.76 9.69
N ASN A 264 3.42 -24.21 10.94
CA ASN A 264 3.14 -23.33 12.08
C ASN A 264 4.16 -23.57 13.20
N GLY A 265 3.92 -23.05 14.40
CA GLY A 265 4.86 -23.18 15.52
C GLY A 265 5.00 -24.59 16.10
N ILE A 266 4.08 -25.52 15.76
CA ILE A 266 4.01 -26.85 16.39
C ILE A 266 4.19 -28.02 15.41
N ALA A 267 4.04 -27.80 14.10
CA ALA A 267 4.20 -28.85 13.10
C ALA A 267 4.72 -28.32 11.76
N LYS A 268 5.61 -29.10 11.12
CA LYS A 268 6.01 -28.91 9.73
C LYS A 268 4.95 -29.55 8.83
N ARG A 269 4.30 -28.73 8.00
CA ARG A 269 3.16 -29.15 7.18
C ARG A 269 3.33 -28.80 5.71
N TYR A 270 2.88 -29.68 4.82
CA TYR A 270 2.79 -29.41 3.39
C TYR A 270 1.37 -29.54 2.87
N CYS A 271 0.99 -28.65 1.95
CA CYS A 271 -0.10 -28.83 1.01
C CYS A 271 0.51 -29.27 -0.32
N VAL A 272 0.05 -30.38 -0.87
CA VAL A 272 0.50 -30.94 -2.14
C VAL A 272 -0.69 -30.94 -3.08
N LYS A 273 -0.57 -30.25 -4.22
CA LYS A 273 -1.60 -30.27 -5.26
C LYS A 273 -1.19 -31.29 -6.33
N VAL A 274 -2.08 -32.24 -6.62
CA VAL A 274 -1.78 -33.44 -7.41
C VAL A 274 -2.77 -33.56 -8.56
N ILE A 275 -2.25 -33.72 -9.78
CA ILE A 275 -3.04 -33.99 -10.99
C ILE A 275 -2.94 -35.48 -11.30
N LEU A 276 -4.07 -36.19 -11.33
CA LEU A 276 -4.15 -37.58 -11.72
C LEU A 276 -4.26 -37.69 -13.24
N LYS A 277 -3.43 -38.54 -13.87
CA LYS A 277 -3.41 -38.70 -15.34
C LYS A 277 -4.47 -39.66 -15.86
N GLN A 278 -5.11 -40.40 -14.96
CA GLN A 278 -6.22 -41.30 -15.26
C GLN A 278 -7.12 -41.45 -14.02
N PRO A 279 -8.36 -41.94 -14.17
CA PRO A 279 -9.22 -42.26 -13.04
C PRO A 279 -8.61 -43.37 -12.18
N PHE A 280 -8.57 -43.14 -10.86
CA PHE A 280 -8.14 -44.12 -9.86
C PHE A 280 -9.23 -44.29 -8.80
N SER A 281 -9.37 -45.50 -8.27
CA SER A 281 -10.16 -45.77 -7.06
C SER A 281 -9.50 -45.12 -5.83
N PHE A 282 -10.26 -44.86 -4.77
CA PHE A 282 -9.69 -44.29 -3.53
C PHE A 282 -8.64 -45.21 -2.88
N SER A 283 -8.75 -46.54 -3.07
CA SER A 283 -7.72 -47.48 -2.67
C SER A 283 -6.42 -47.26 -3.44
N GLU A 284 -6.46 -47.08 -4.76
CA GLU A 284 -5.28 -46.75 -5.57
C GLU A 284 -4.73 -45.36 -5.21
N ILE A 285 -5.58 -44.35 -5.04
CA ILE A 285 -5.16 -43.01 -4.59
C ILE A 285 -4.46 -43.08 -3.24
N SER A 286 -4.88 -43.95 -2.32
CA SER A 286 -4.20 -44.10 -1.02
C SER A 286 -2.78 -44.66 -1.17
N GLN A 287 -2.54 -45.52 -2.16
CA GLN A 287 -1.20 -46.03 -2.48
C GLN A 287 -0.33 -44.92 -3.07
N LEU A 288 -0.87 -44.16 -4.03
CA LEU A 288 -0.22 -42.97 -4.59
C LEU A 288 0.12 -41.95 -3.50
N ASN A 289 -0.77 -41.74 -2.53
CA ASN A 289 -0.52 -40.82 -1.43
C ASN A 289 0.69 -41.24 -0.60
N HIS A 290 0.84 -42.53 -0.27
CA HIS A 290 2.04 -43.01 0.43
C HIS A 290 3.32 -42.79 -0.38
N GLU A 291 3.28 -42.94 -1.70
CA GLU A 291 4.41 -42.63 -2.58
C GLU A 291 4.74 -41.13 -2.57
N ILE A 292 3.74 -40.27 -2.70
CA ILE A 292 3.87 -38.81 -2.65
C ILE A 292 4.44 -38.37 -1.30
N VAL A 293 3.92 -38.87 -0.19
CA VAL A 293 4.41 -38.59 1.16
C VAL A 293 5.90 -38.92 1.27
N LYS A 294 6.33 -40.09 0.78
CA LYS A 294 7.76 -40.47 0.80
C LYS A 294 8.63 -39.46 0.04
N LYS A 295 8.15 -38.94 -1.10
CA LYS A 295 8.86 -37.95 -1.92
C LYS A 295 8.91 -36.57 -1.24
N VAL A 296 7.80 -36.09 -0.68
CA VAL A 296 7.70 -34.69 -0.21
C VAL A 296 8.07 -34.48 1.25
N ARG A 297 8.04 -35.53 2.09
CA ARG A 297 8.20 -35.43 3.54
C ARG A 297 9.51 -34.74 3.97
N PHE A 298 10.58 -34.93 3.21
CA PHE A 298 11.91 -34.41 3.53
C PHE A 298 12.28 -33.17 2.70
N LEU A 299 11.32 -32.57 1.99
CA LEU A 299 11.58 -31.34 1.26
C LEU A 299 11.90 -30.19 2.23
N GLU A 300 12.71 -29.26 1.73
CA GLU A 300 13.19 -28.09 2.46
C GLU A 300 12.60 -26.83 1.80
N ILE A 301 11.27 -26.81 1.76
CA ILE A 301 10.44 -25.71 1.24
C ILE A 301 9.80 -24.99 2.43
N TYR A 302 9.91 -23.66 2.47
CA TYR A 302 9.42 -22.82 3.56
C TYR A 302 8.75 -21.56 3.03
N GLY A 303 7.80 -21.01 3.78
CA GLY A 303 7.13 -19.77 3.39
C GLY A 303 7.93 -18.51 3.69
N ASN A 304 8.93 -18.57 4.57
CA ASN A 304 9.78 -17.45 4.94
C ASN A 304 11.03 -17.91 5.71
N SER A 305 11.95 -16.97 5.97
CA SER A 305 13.21 -17.21 6.68
C SER A 305 13.03 -17.69 8.14
N ASN A 306 11.95 -17.26 8.82
CA ASN A 306 11.66 -17.71 10.19
C ASN A 306 11.25 -19.19 10.20
N ALA A 307 10.35 -19.57 9.29
CA ALA A 307 9.94 -20.96 9.10
C ALA A 307 11.13 -21.84 8.72
N GLN A 308 12.01 -21.37 7.83
CA GLN A 308 13.24 -22.09 7.49
C GLN A 308 14.11 -22.33 8.72
N ARG A 309 14.45 -21.28 9.49
CA ARG A 309 15.28 -21.43 10.71
C ARG A 309 14.69 -22.43 11.70
N HIS A 310 13.36 -22.47 11.84
CA HIS A 310 12.69 -23.34 12.79
C HIS A 310 12.57 -24.81 12.30
N TRP A 311 12.29 -25.00 11.01
CA TRP A 311 11.92 -26.30 10.42
C TRP A 311 13.02 -26.94 9.56
N HIS A 312 14.19 -26.33 9.46
CA HIS A 312 15.33 -26.88 8.73
C HIS A 312 15.74 -28.26 9.23
N GLY A 313 15.94 -29.21 8.30
CA GLY A 313 16.36 -30.58 8.58
C GLY A 313 15.30 -31.45 9.28
N LYS A 314 14.11 -30.91 9.59
CA LYS A 314 13.01 -31.67 10.21
C LYS A 314 12.09 -32.25 9.13
N PRO A 315 11.62 -33.50 9.26
CA PRO A 315 10.61 -34.05 8.35
C PRO A 315 9.25 -33.36 8.55
N ALA A 316 8.43 -33.35 7.51
CA ALA A 316 7.01 -32.99 7.64
C ALA A 316 6.28 -34.00 8.54
N ASN A 317 5.43 -33.49 9.43
CA ASN A 317 4.59 -34.28 10.33
C ASN A 317 3.16 -34.42 9.80
N LEU A 318 2.73 -33.46 8.96
CA LEU A 318 1.40 -33.42 8.34
C LEU A 318 1.54 -33.10 6.86
N ILE A 319 0.89 -33.90 6.02
CA ILE A 319 0.85 -33.69 4.58
C ILE A 319 -0.59 -33.78 4.12
N PHE A 320 -1.05 -32.73 3.44
CA PHE A 320 -2.36 -32.67 2.83
C PHE A 320 -2.19 -32.81 1.32
N CYS A 321 -2.74 -33.87 0.72
CA CYS A 321 -2.72 -34.03 -0.74
C CYS A 321 -4.12 -33.77 -1.31
N TYR A 322 -4.21 -32.83 -2.25
CA TYR A 322 -5.43 -32.45 -2.95
C TYR A 322 -5.38 -32.98 -4.39
N PHE A 323 -6.34 -33.82 -4.78
CA PHE A 323 -6.32 -34.54 -6.05
C PHE A 323 -7.34 -33.96 -7.03
N GLY A 324 -6.90 -33.60 -8.24
CA GLY A 324 -7.72 -33.18 -9.38
C GLY A 324 -7.30 -33.92 -10.66
N PHE A 325 -7.97 -33.68 -11.79
CA PHE A 325 -7.67 -34.30 -13.07
C PHE A 325 -6.92 -33.41 -14.06
N ASP A 326 -6.93 -32.10 -13.84
CA ASP A 326 -6.24 -31.14 -14.69
C ASP A 326 -5.89 -29.86 -13.91
N GLU A 327 -5.20 -28.93 -14.59
CA GLU A 327 -4.81 -27.65 -14.01
C GLU A 327 -6.01 -26.77 -13.63
N SER A 328 -7.16 -26.90 -14.30
CA SER A 328 -8.37 -26.16 -13.91
C SER A 328 -8.87 -26.59 -12.55
N ASP A 329 -8.88 -27.89 -12.26
CA ASP A 329 -9.22 -28.39 -10.93
C ASP A 329 -8.29 -27.84 -9.84
N ILE A 330 -6.98 -27.80 -10.12
CA ILE A 330 -5.98 -27.28 -9.18
C ILE A 330 -6.15 -25.78 -8.94
N THR A 331 -6.32 -25.02 -10.03
CA THR A 331 -6.41 -23.56 -10.02
C THR A 331 -7.74 -23.12 -9.41
N ASN A 332 -8.82 -23.87 -9.62
CA ASN A 332 -10.16 -23.63 -9.05
C ASN A 332 -10.39 -24.23 -7.66
N GLY A 333 -9.46 -25.01 -7.15
CA GLY A 333 -9.64 -25.69 -5.87
C GLY A 333 -10.78 -26.72 -5.89
N ASN A 334 -11.15 -27.20 -7.08
CA ASN A 334 -12.20 -28.19 -7.28
C ASN A 334 -11.58 -29.59 -7.35
N TYR A 335 -11.44 -30.23 -6.20
CA TYR A 335 -10.77 -31.53 -6.08
C TYR A 335 -11.77 -32.68 -6.03
N ILE A 336 -11.38 -33.87 -6.50
CA ILE A 336 -12.19 -35.09 -6.33
C ILE A 336 -12.21 -35.54 -4.85
N CYS A 337 -11.08 -35.36 -4.18
CA CYS A 337 -10.88 -35.61 -2.77
C CYS A 337 -9.63 -34.87 -2.29
N HIS A 338 -9.51 -34.74 -0.98
CA HIS A 338 -8.21 -34.46 -0.38
C HIS A 338 -7.93 -35.47 0.73
N THR A 339 -6.66 -35.65 1.03
CA THR A 339 -6.19 -36.59 2.04
C THR A 339 -5.39 -35.88 3.11
N THR A 340 -5.41 -36.43 4.32
CA THR A 340 -4.54 -36.04 5.42
C THR A 340 -3.69 -37.24 5.81
N TRP A 341 -2.37 -37.09 5.67
CA TRP A 341 -1.39 -37.99 6.26
C TRP A 341 -0.79 -37.33 7.50
N ALA A 342 -0.79 -38.06 8.61
CA ALA A 342 -0.22 -37.62 9.88
C ALA A 342 0.78 -38.66 10.40
N ASP A 343 1.98 -38.20 10.77
CA ASP A 343 2.97 -39.07 11.40
C ASP A 343 2.60 -39.45 12.85
N GLU A 344 3.37 -40.35 13.46
CA GLU A 344 3.12 -40.87 14.80
C GLU A 344 3.20 -39.80 15.91
N THR A 345 3.78 -38.63 15.64
CA THR A 345 3.90 -37.54 16.62
C THR A 345 2.64 -36.68 16.70
N GLN A 346 1.70 -36.85 15.76
CA GLN A 346 0.48 -36.07 15.67
C GLN A 346 -0.71 -36.80 16.30
N ASP A 347 -1.69 -36.04 16.78
CA ASP A 347 -2.96 -36.60 17.26
C ASP A 347 -3.81 -37.11 16.09
N LYS A 348 -3.58 -38.37 15.70
CA LYS A 348 -4.36 -39.04 14.64
C LYS A 348 -5.85 -39.07 14.94
N LYS A 349 -6.27 -39.10 16.22
CA LYS A 349 -7.71 -39.09 16.56
C LYS A 349 -8.35 -37.75 16.19
N TYR A 350 -7.63 -36.65 16.41
CA TYR A 350 -8.07 -35.32 16.00
C TYR A 350 -8.08 -35.17 14.47
N TRP A 351 -6.98 -35.53 13.81
CA TRP A 351 -6.84 -35.34 12.36
C TRP A 351 -7.72 -36.28 11.54
N TYR A 352 -7.90 -37.52 11.99
CA TYR A 352 -8.67 -38.55 11.26
C TYR A 352 -10.10 -38.66 11.79
N ARG A 353 -10.65 -37.56 12.32
CA ARG A 353 -12.01 -37.50 12.82
C ARG A 353 -13.00 -37.87 11.71
N GLN A 354 -13.95 -38.73 12.07
CA GLN A 354 -15.02 -39.13 11.15
C GLN A 354 -15.98 -37.96 10.92
N GLN A 355 -16.29 -37.71 9.65
CA GLN A 355 -17.22 -36.70 9.19
C GLN A 355 -18.01 -37.24 8.00
N LYS A 356 -19.06 -36.53 7.59
CA LYS A 356 -19.81 -36.87 6.38
C LYS A 356 -18.86 -36.85 5.17
N ASN A 357 -18.84 -37.92 4.38
CA ASN A 357 -17.96 -38.11 3.23
C ASN A 357 -16.46 -38.22 3.58
N ALA A 358 -16.12 -38.59 4.81
CA ALA A 358 -14.76 -38.92 5.19
C ALA A 358 -14.62 -40.42 5.46
N GLU A 359 -13.47 -40.99 5.13
CA GLU A 359 -13.14 -42.37 5.43
C GLU A 359 -11.62 -42.54 5.64
N VAL A 360 -11.21 -43.67 6.25
CA VAL A 360 -9.80 -44.00 6.41
C VAL A 360 -9.49 -45.23 5.58
N ILE A 361 -8.60 -45.08 4.60
CA ILE A 361 -8.19 -46.14 3.67
C ILE A 361 -6.67 -46.26 3.74
N ASN A 362 -6.16 -47.46 4.00
CA ASN A 362 -4.72 -47.72 4.09
C ASN A 362 -3.97 -46.73 5.00
N ASP A 363 -4.52 -46.44 6.19
CA ASP A 363 -3.99 -45.48 7.19
C ASP A 363 -3.87 -44.02 6.70
N ILE A 364 -4.62 -43.67 5.66
CA ILE A 364 -4.79 -42.30 5.16
C ILE A 364 -6.22 -41.85 5.43
N HIS A 365 -6.39 -40.65 5.97
CA HIS A 365 -7.70 -40.02 6.09
C HIS A 365 -8.08 -39.32 4.77
N PHE A 366 -9.24 -39.66 4.24
CA PHE A 366 -9.83 -39.08 3.04
C PHE A 366 -11.00 -38.18 3.41
N SER A 367 -11.11 -37.09 2.65
CA SER A 367 -12.29 -36.25 2.55
C SER A 367 -12.72 -36.21 1.09
N ILE A 368 -13.84 -36.86 0.78
CA ILE A 368 -14.36 -37.03 -0.58
C ILE A 368 -15.33 -35.89 -0.90
N HIS A 369 -15.20 -35.32 -2.09
CA HIS A 369 -16.00 -34.17 -2.54
C HIS A 369 -17.12 -34.64 -3.49
N PRO A 370 -18.35 -34.89 -3.00
CA PRO A 370 -19.42 -35.49 -3.81
C PRO A 370 -19.92 -34.59 -4.94
N TYR A 371 -19.67 -33.28 -4.86
CA TYR A 371 -20.12 -32.28 -5.83
C TYR A 371 -19.07 -31.96 -6.90
N TYR A 372 -17.95 -32.69 -6.94
CA TYR A 372 -16.85 -32.45 -7.88
C TYR A 372 -17.33 -32.29 -9.34
N GLN A 373 -18.13 -33.25 -9.84
CA GLN A 373 -18.58 -33.23 -11.23
C GLN A 373 -19.52 -32.06 -11.52
N SER A 374 -20.46 -31.78 -10.61
CA SER A 374 -21.39 -30.66 -10.75
C SER A 374 -20.68 -29.31 -10.72
N LEU A 375 -19.68 -29.14 -9.83
CA LEU A 375 -18.88 -27.92 -9.77
C LEU A 375 -18.00 -27.77 -11.01
N ARG A 376 -17.41 -28.86 -11.51
CA ARG A 376 -16.64 -28.85 -12.74
C ARG A 376 -17.47 -28.42 -13.94
N THR A 377 -18.66 -28.98 -14.11
CA THR A 377 -19.60 -28.58 -15.17
C THR A 377 -19.98 -27.12 -15.02
N PHE A 378 -20.33 -26.68 -13.81
CA PHE A 378 -20.66 -25.29 -13.54
C PHE A 378 -19.51 -24.35 -13.91
N THR A 379 -18.27 -24.65 -13.50
CA THR A 379 -17.10 -23.84 -13.84
C THR A 379 -16.91 -23.74 -15.35
N ILE A 380 -17.03 -24.83 -16.10
CA ILE A 380 -16.88 -24.82 -17.56
C ILE A 380 -17.97 -23.97 -18.22
N GLU A 381 -19.22 -24.09 -17.77
CA GLU A 381 -20.37 -23.38 -18.34
C GLU A 381 -20.38 -21.87 -18.03
N HIS A 382 -19.70 -21.45 -16.97
CA HIS A 382 -19.67 -20.06 -16.49
C HIS A 382 -18.26 -19.43 -16.55
N THR A 383 -17.31 -20.06 -17.25
CA THR A 383 -16.01 -19.44 -17.53
C THR A 383 -16.18 -18.46 -18.67
N GLY A 384 -15.81 -17.20 -18.43
CA GLY A 384 -15.98 -16.11 -19.39
C GLY A 384 -14.89 -16.07 -20.46
N ASP A 385 -15.16 -15.34 -21.53
CA ASP A 385 -14.15 -14.98 -22.53
C ASP A 385 -13.10 -14.03 -21.93
N LYS A 386 -11.83 -14.27 -22.28
CA LYS A 386 -10.67 -13.54 -21.73
C LYS A 386 -10.76 -12.04 -21.98
N GLU A 387 -10.94 -11.62 -23.23
CA GLU A 387 -10.88 -10.21 -23.60
C GLU A 387 -12.06 -9.42 -23.02
N THR A 388 -13.24 -10.04 -23.07
CA THR A 388 -14.46 -9.48 -22.50
C THR A 388 -14.34 -9.31 -20.98
N LEU A 389 -13.81 -10.32 -20.28
CA LEU A 389 -13.63 -10.26 -18.83
C LEU A 389 -12.58 -9.23 -18.42
N ILE A 390 -11.48 -9.12 -19.16
CA ILE A 390 -10.48 -8.07 -18.92
C ILE A 390 -11.12 -6.69 -19.03
N SER A 391 -11.88 -6.46 -20.11
CA SER A 391 -12.54 -5.18 -20.36
C SER A 391 -13.51 -4.78 -19.24
N HIS A 392 -14.44 -5.67 -18.88
CA HIS A 392 -15.43 -5.39 -17.82
C HIS A 392 -14.79 -5.24 -16.44
N THR A 393 -13.82 -6.09 -16.10
CA THR A 393 -13.12 -6.00 -14.81
C THR A 393 -12.36 -4.67 -14.72
N LYS A 394 -11.65 -4.26 -15.78
CA LYS A 394 -10.95 -2.97 -15.81
C LYS A 394 -11.92 -1.79 -15.66
N GLU A 395 -13.05 -1.83 -16.34
CA GLU A 395 -14.08 -0.78 -16.21
C GLU A 395 -14.56 -0.63 -14.76
N ILE A 396 -14.84 -1.74 -14.09
CA ILE A 396 -15.32 -1.74 -12.69
C ILE A 396 -14.21 -1.27 -11.75
N ILE A 397 -13.02 -1.88 -11.82
CA ILE A 397 -11.91 -1.60 -10.90
C ILE A 397 -11.41 -0.16 -11.04
N THR A 398 -11.39 0.38 -12.26
CA THR A 398 -11.03 1.79 -12.50
C THR A 398 -11.99 2.75 -11.77
N GLN A 399 -13.30 2.49 -11.86
CA GLN A 399 -14.31 3.29 -11.17
C GLN A 399 -14.20 3.12 -9.65
N MET A 400 -13.98 1.90 -9.16
CA MET A 400 -13.80 1.64 -7.73
C MET A 400 -12.58 2.38 -7.17
N ILE A 401 -11.43 2.31 -7.85
CA ILE A 401 -10.21 3.03 -7.46
C ILE A 401 -10.46 4.54 -7.41
N THR A 402 -11.16 5.09 -8.40
CA THR A 402 -11.51 6.52 -8.44
C THR A 402 -12.38 6.92 -7.23
N LEU A 403 -13.39 6.11 -6.88
CA LEU A 403 -14.24 6.35 -5.71
C LEU A 403 -13.47 6.17 -4.39
N ALA A 404 -12.49 5.26 -4.35
CA ALA A 404 -11.60 5.05 -3.22
C ALA A 404 -10.74 6.30 -2.97
N GLU A 405 -10.15 6.89 -4.01
CA GLU A 405 -9.36 8.12 -3.88
C GLU A 405 -10.22 9.32 -3.46
N GLN A 406 -11.43 9.45 -4.00
CA GLN A 406 -12.40 10.46 -3.53
C GLN A 406 -12.69 10.31 -2.04
N THR A 407 -12.95 9.07 -1.60
CA THR A 407 -13.20 8.73 -0.19
C THR A 407 -12.00 9.08 0.68
N ILE A 408 -10.79 8.73 0.26
CA ILE A 408 -9.54 9.01 0.98
C ILE A 408 -9.31 10.52 1.10
N THR A 409 -9.57 11.30 0.03
CA THR A 409 -9.48 12.77 0.07
C THR A 409 -10.44 13.37 1.09
N ILE A 410 -11.71 12.93 1.11
CA ILE A 410 -12.70 13.40 2.10
C ILE A 410 -12.28 13.01 3.51
N TYR A 411 -11.82 11.77 3.70
CA TYR A 411 -11.34 11.29 5.00
C TYR A 411 -10.09 12.05 5.48
N ASN A 412 -9.18 12.44 4.58
CA ASN A 412 -8.03 13.27 4.92
C ASN A 412 -8.44 14.64 5.44
N GLU A 413 -9.51 15.27 4.93
CA GLU A 413 -10.02 16.54 5.47
C GLU A 413 -10.58 16.37 6.90
N TYR A 414 -11.23 15.24 7.20
CA TYR A 414 -11.59 14.90 8.58
C TYR A 414 -10.36 14.73 9.48
N VAL A 415 -9.31 14.03 9.01
CA VAL A 415 -8.04 13.86 9.73
C VAL A 415 -7.33 15.21 9.93
N ASN A 416 -7.41 16.11 8.95
CA ASN A 416 -6.91 17.48 9.00
C ASN A 416 -7.72 18.38 9.97
N GLN A 417 -8.83 17.88 10.53
CA GLN A 417 -9.76 18.63 11.37
C GLN A 417 -10.41 19.83 10.67
N THR A 418 -10.41 19.86 9.33
CA THR A 418 -11.09 20.88 8.53
C THR A 418 -12.55 20.52 8.28
N LYS A 419 -12.90 19.24 8.47
CA LYS A 419 -14.26 18.73 8.51
C LYS A 419 -14.55 18.00 9.83
N ASP A 420 -15.77 18.14 10.32
CA ASP A 420 -16.26 17.31 11.42
C ASP A 420 -16.75 15.93 10.93
N GLU A 421 -17.04 15.03 11.88
CA GLU A 421 -17.50 13.66 11.55
C GLU A 421 -18.85 13.65 10.82
N GLY A 422 -19.75 14.60 11.13
CA GLY A 422 -21.05 14.71 10.47
C GLY A 422 -20.92 15.11 9.01
N GLN A 423 -20.02 16.06 8.72
CA GLN A 423 -19.68 16.48 7.36
C GLN A 423 -19.05 15.33 6.57
N LEU A 424 -18.11 14.58 7.17
CA LEU A 424 -17.55 13.37 6.57
C LEU A 424 -18.66 12.36 6.20
N ILE A 425 -19.59 12.08 7.09
CA ILE A 425 -20.70 11.15 6.81
C ILE A 425 -21.59 11.67 5.67
N ALA A 426 -21.89 12.97 5.65
CA ALA A 426 -22.70 13.58 4.61
C ALA A 426 -22.02 13.50 3.23
N ASP A 427 -20.71 13.74 3.17
CA ASP A 427 -19.90 13.66 1.94
C ASP A 427 -19.74 12.21 1.45
N MET A 428 -19.72 11.23 2.36
CA MET A 428 -19.67 9.80 2.05
C MET A 428 -21.00 9.24 1.53
N ALA A 429 -22.14 9.81 1.96
CA ALA A 429 -23.47 9.32 1.63
C ALA A 429 -23.75 9.11 0.12
N PRO A 430 -23.34 9.99 -0.81
CA PRO A 430 -23.52 9.76 -2.25
C PRO A 430 -22.50 8.78 -2.86
N ILE A 431 -21.34 8.56 -2.22
CA ILE A 431 -20.26 7.69 -2.72
C ILE A 431 -20.54 6.22 -2.39
N ILE A 432 -21.00 5.96 -1.17
CA ILE A 432 -21.22 4.59 -0.64
C ILE A 432 -22.06 3.72 -1.58
N PRO A 433 -23.25 4.14 -2.06
CA PRO A 433 -24.07 3.30 -2.94
C PRO A 433 -23.41 2.98 -4.28
N GLN A 434 -22.51 3.85 -4.76
CA GLN A 434 -21.77 3.62 -6.01
C GLN A 434 -20.71 2.53 -5.82
N ILE A 435 -19.98 2.58 -4.70
CA ILE A 435 -19.02 1.52 -4.33
C ILE A 435 -19.75 0.19 -4.14
N GLU A 436 -20.86 0.16 -3.39
CA GLU A 436 -21.65 -1.06 -3.19
C GLU A 436 -22.14 -1.65 -4.53
N LYS A 437 -22.67 -0.81 -5.42
CA LYS A 437 -23.12 -1.25 -6.75
C LYS A 437 -21.98 -1.89 -7.56
N LEU A 438 -20.81 -1.26 -7.61
CA LEU A 438 -19.66 -1.75 -8.37
C LEU A 438 -19.09 -3.03 -7.76
N TYR A 439 -19.04 -3.13 -6.42
CA TYR A 439 -18.61 -4.34 -5.73
C TYR A 439 -19.51 -5.54 -6.07
N PHE A 440 -20.84 -5.35 -6.07
CA PHE A 440 -21.75 -6.43 -6.48
C PHE A 440 -21.62 -6.76 -7.97
N ALA A 441 -21.47 -5.75 -8.84
CA ALA A 441 -21.23 -5.99 -10.26
C ALA A 441 -19.94 -6.78 -10.54
N GLU A 442 -18.88 -6.54 -9.77
CA GLU A 442 -17.64 -7.33 -9.84
C GLU A 442 -17.89 -8.79 -9.45
N SER A 443 -18.66 -9.03 -8.39
CA SER A 443 -18.98 -10.39 -7.94
C SER A 443 -19.91 -11.18 -8.88
N GLU A 444 -20.56 -10.49 -9.82
CA GLU A 444 -21.43 -11.06 -10.84
C GLU A 444 -20.68 -11.37 -12.16
N LEU A 445 -19.39 -11.06 -12.24
CA LEU A 445 -18.57 -11.39 -13.41
C LEU A 445 -18.41 -12.92 -13.56
N ASP A 446 -18.23 -13.35 -14.80
CA ASP A 446 -17.95 -14.74 -15.13
C ASP A 446 -16.66 -15.23 -14.46
N ILE A 447 -16.54 -16.56 -14.30
CA ILE A 447 -15.35 -17.17 -13.72
C ILE A 447 -14.15 -16.91 -14.66
N PRO A 448 -13.01 -16.43 -14.13
CA PRO A 448 -11.85 -16.18 -14.97
C PRO A 448 -11.23 -17.47 -15.50
N PRO A 449 -10.79 -17.51 -16.77
CA PRO A 449 -9.93 -18.60 -17.25
C PRO A 449 -8.63 -18.64 -16.43
N ASN A 450 -7.98 -19.81 -16.38
CA ASN A 450 -6.83 -20.05 -15.49
C ASN A 450 -5.73 -18.99 -15.59
N GLU A 451 -5.43 -18.51 -16.80
CA GLU A 451 -4.43 -17.48 -17.07
C GLU A 451 -4.77 -16.09 -16.50
N LEU A 452 -6.04 -15.78 -16.25
CA LEU A 452 -6.47 -14.52 -15.64
C LEU A 452 -6.72 -14.62 -14.14
N LYS A 453 -6.61 -15.83 -13.57
CA LYS A 453 -7.07 -16.10 -12.20
C LYS A 453 -6.36 -15.24 -11.16
N GLU A 454 -5.04 -15.13 -11.24
CA GLU A 454 -4.26 -14.35 -10.26
C GLU A 454 -4.65 -12.87 -10.32
N TRP A 455 -4.69 -12.28 -11.51
CA TRP A 455 -5.09 -10.89 -11.69
C TRP A 455 -6.53 -10.61 -11.25
N SER A 456 -7.48 -11.45 -11.66
CA SER A 456 -8.87 -11.33 -11.23
C SER A 456 -8.98 -11.42 -9.70
N HIS A 457 -8.20 -12.32 -9.06
CA HIS A 457 -8.16 -12.39 -7.61
C HIS A 457 -7.61 -11.10 -6.95
N ARG A 458 -6.57 -10.48 -7.53
CA ARG A 458 -6.07 -9.17 -7.06
C ARG A 458 -7.12 -8.07 -7.22
N CYS A 459 -7.85 -8.07 -8.34
CA CYS A 459 -8.98 -7.16 -8.56
C CYS A 459 -10.08 -7.35 -7.50
N SER A 460 -10.49 -8.59 -7.23
CA SER A 460 -11.52 -8.87 -6.21
C SER A 460 -11.08 -8.48 -4.80
N ASN A 461 -9.81 -8.72 -4.44
CA ASN A 461 -9.26 -8.30 -3.14
C ASN A 461 -9.31 -6.78 -3.01
N LEU A 462 -8.85 -6.05 -4.05
CA LEU A 462 -8.90 -4.60 -4.07
C LEU A 462 -10.34 -4.07 -3.99
N ALA A 463 -11.27 -4.67 -4.74
CA ALA A 463 -12.70 -4.33 -4.69
C ALA A 463 -13.29 -4.53 -3.29
N ALA A 464 -12.96 -5.65 -2.63
CA ALA A 464 -13.39 -5.92 -1.26
C ALA A 464 -12.82 -4.90 -0.26
N THR A 465 -11.54 -4.53 -0.38
CA THR A 465 -10.93 -3.51 0.46
C THR A 465 -11.53 -2.12 0.25
N ILE A 466 -11.87 -1.75 -0.99
CA ILE A 466 -12.58 -0.49 -1.28
C ILE A 466 -14.00 -0.53 -0.71
N HIS A 467 -14.67 -1.68 -0.80
CA HIS A 467 -15.98 -1.87 -0.18
C HIS A 467 -15.94 -1.71 1.35
N ASP A 468 -14.85 -2.11 2.04
CA ASP A 468 -14.69 -1.87 3.48
C ASP A 468 -14.80 -0.38 3.85
N PHE A 469 -14.45 0.55 2.96
CA PHE A 469 -14.54 2.00 3.23
C PHE A 469 -15.99 2.44 3.51
N THR A 470 -16.98 1.69 3.00
CA THR A 470 -18.41 1.95 3.21
C THR A 470 -18.91 1.59 4.61
N LEU A 471 -18.09 0.89 5.41
CA LEU A 471 -18.53 0.29 6.67
C LEU A 471 -18.33 1.20 7.90
N PHE A 472 -17.44 2.19 7.82
CA PHE A 472 -16.99 2.92 9.01
C PHE A 472 -17.72 4.26 9.20
N TYR A 473 -17.77 5.10 8.16
CA TYR A 473 -18.39 6.43 8.20
C TYR A 473 -19.72 6.46 7.44
N ASN A 474 -20.55 5.46 7.71
CA ASN A 474 -21.89 5.30 7.14
C ASN A 474 -22.95 5.49 8.22
N GLN A 475 -23.95 6.32 7.94
CA GLN A 475 -25.04 6.62 8.87
C GLN A 475 -25.71 5.36 9.44
N LYS A 476 -25.77 4.27 8.65
CA LYS A 476 -26.33 2.98 9.05
C LYS A 476 -25.53 2.28 10.16
N TYR A 477 -24.21 2.41 10.16
CA TYR A 477 -23.30 1.66 11.03
C TYR A 477 -22.58 2.52 12.07
N ILE A 478 -22.73 3.84 12.00
CA ILE A 478 -21.97 4.80 12.83
C ILE A 478 -22.09 4.52 14.33
N SER A 479 -23.26 4.10 14.80
CA SER A 479 -23.52 3.82 16.22
C SER A 479 -22.96 2.48 16.71
N MET A 480 -22.47 1.61 15.82
CA MET A 480 -21.99 0.27 16.16
C MET A 480 -20.53 0.24 16.63
N ARG A 481 -19.79 1.35 16.45
CA ARG A 481 -18.35 1.47 16.76
C ARG A 481 -18.09 2.75 17.54
N THR A 482 -16.97 2.80 18.27
CA THR A 482 -16.48 4.07 18.83
C THR A 482 -15.78 4.90 17.74
N PRO A 483 -15.67 6.23 17.89
CA PRO A 483 -14.91 7.07 16.96
C PRO A 483 -13.48 6.58 16.73
N GLU A 484 -12.79 6.17 17.80
CA GLU A 484 -11.41 5.67 17.74
C GLU A 484 -11.32 4.38 16.94
N ASN A 485 -12.29 3.47 17.12
CA ASN A 485 -12.35 2.22 16.37
C ASN A 485 -12.63 2.46 14.88
N ARG A 486 -13.55 3.37 14.54
CA ARG A 486 -13.82 3.74 13.13
C ARG A 486 -12.59 4.28 12.45
N LYS A 487 -11.90 5.23 13.10
CA LYS A 487 -10.66 5.81 12.59
C LYS A 487 -9.58 4.74 12.39
N ALA A 488 -9.39 3.86 13.37
CA ALA A 488 -8.42 2.78 13.27
C ALA A 488 -8.74 1.80 12.12
N CYS A 489 -10.00 1.42 11.95
CA CYS A 489 -10.44 0.55 10.85
C CYS A 489 -10.24 1.23 9.49
N MET A 490 -10.62 2.50 9.35
CA MET A 490 -10.40 3.26 8.13
C MET A 490 -8.92 3.39 7.80
N ASP A 491 -8.07 3.72 8.78
CA ASP A 491 -6.61 3.80 8.60
C ASP A 491 -6.02 2.44 8.14
N ILE A 492 -6.52 1.31 8.66
CA ILE A 492 -6.10 -0.04 8.25
C ILE A 492 -6.54 -0.34 6.81
N SER A 493 -7.78 -0.05 6.46
CA SER A 493 -8.30 -0.31 5.11
C SER A 493 -7.62 0.57 4.06
N VAL A 494 -7.36 1.86 4.35
CA VAL A 494 -6.60 2.75 3.44
C VAL A 494 -5.18 2.22 3.22
N LYS A 495 -4.53 1.73 4.28
CA LYS A 495 -3.21 1.10 4.13
C LYS A 495 -3.25 -0.14 3.24
N ARG A 496 -4.22 -1.03 3.47
CA ARG A 496 -4.40 -2.25 2.67
C ARG A 496 -4.66 -1.92 1.20
N TYR A 497 -5.49 -0.91 0.94
CA TYR A 497 -5.75 -0.42 -0.41
C TYR A 497 -4.46 -0.01 -1.14
N TYR A 498 -3.55 0.70 -0.47
CA TYR A 498 -2.26 1.06 -1.07
C TYR A 498 -1.35 -0.15 -1.33
N GLU A 499 -1.38 -1.15 -0.46
CA GLU A 499 -0.62 -2.40 -0.64
C GLU A 499 -1.17 -3.22 -1.82
N GLU A 500 -2.49 -3.40 -1.88
CA GLU A 500 -3.17 -4.16 -2.95
C GLU A 500 -3.10 -3.46 -4.31
N LEU A 501 -3.12 -2.12 -4.35
CA LEU A 501 -2.88 -1.37 -5.59
C LEU A 501 -1.46 -1.61 -6.13
N GLU A 502 -0.46 -1.72 -5.26
CA GLU A 502 0.92 -2.04 -5.69
C GLU A 502 1.02 -3.48 -6.21
N GLU A 503 0.32 -4.43 -5.58
CA GLU A 503 0.23 -5.81 -6.06
C GLU A 503 -0.46 -5.90 -7.43
N LEU A 504 -1.53 -5.12 -7.65
CA LEU A 504 -2.23 -5.06 -8.93
C LEU A 504 -1.32 -4.58 -10.06
N LYS A 505 -0.41 -3.61 -9.81
CA LYS A 505 0.57 -3.17 -10.81
C LYS A 505 1.47 -4.31 -11.28
N ALA A 506 1.85 -5.20 -10.37
CA ALA A 506 2.69 -6.36 -10.72
C ALA A 506 1.88 -7.36 -11.55
N ALA A 507 0.64 -7.65 -11.14
CA ALA A 507 -0.24 -8.60 -11.84
C ALA A 507 -0.67 -8.10 -13.23
N GLU A 508 -0.94 -6.80 -13.41
CA GLU A 508 -1.31 -6.26 -14.73
C GLU A 508 -0.19 -6.37 -15.77
N LYS A 509 1.08 -6.29 -15.35
CA LYS A 509 2.23 -6.45 -16.25
C LYS A 509 2.25 -7.84 -16.88
N GLU A 510 1.93 -8.87 -16.10
CA GLU A 510 1.91 -10.27 -16.56
C GLU A 510 0.81 -10.58 -17.59
N ILE A 511 -0.21 -9.71 -17.73
CA ILE A 511 -1.31 -9.89 -18.70
C ILE A 511 -1.14 -9.04 -19.95
N LEU A 512 -0.42 -7.92 -19.83
CA LEU A 512 -0.17 -7.00 -20.95
C LEU A 512 1.06 -7.41 -21.78
N ASP A 513 1.98 -8.17 -21.19
CA ASP A 513 3.10 -8.86 -21.86
C ASP A 513 2.66 -10.19 -22.48
#